data_AF-A0A819SZU6-F1
#
_entry.id   AF-A0A819SZU6-F1
#
_cell.length_a   1.000
_cell.length_b   1.000
_cell.length_c   1.000
_cell.angle_alpha   90.00
_cell.angle_beta   90.00
_cell.angle_gamma   90.00
#
_symmetry.space_group_name_H-M   'P 1'
#
loop_
_entity.id
_entity.type
_entity.pdbx_description
1 polymer ?
#
loop_
_entity_poly.entity_id
_entity_poly.type
_entity_poly.pdbx_seq_one_letter_code
_entity_poly.pdbx_strand_id
1 'polypeptide(L)'
;MEYHLTLDDSKFVVCDNENKMKSSLKDLCTRVGCSIHYLNKQLQHCFTTDIIDKMPVDCDIVQEMFDSIRQIVSHMRRSHKQSKLSRKLQSYSNSRFNSAFYTVDAFLIVFDELAGILDRTYMNDYTLIDKDLLASVCLFLKPFEEVIEQFSCDAKPTIYKVLPLRQYLLNHCKIHPDDHDGIQQIKRFLGIYL
;
A
#
# COMPACT_ATOMS: atom_id res chain seq x y z
N MET A 1 -36.64 4.56 -1.44
CA MET A 1 -36.92 5.57 -0.39
C MET A 1 -35.69 6.46 -0.35
N GLU A 2 -35.76 7.63 -0.97
CA GLU A 2 -34.68 8.62 -0.86
C GLU A 2 -34.88 9.39 0.45
N TYR A 3 -33.83 9.48 1.24
CA TYR A 3 -33.83 10.33 2.42
C TYR A 3 -33.77 11.79 1.93
N HIS A 4 -34.73 12.63 2.33
CA HIS A 4 -34.79 14.06 1.98
C HIS A 4 -33.73 14.88 2.73
N LEU A 5 -32.46 14.51 2.56
CA LEU A 5 -31.34 15.07 3.31
C LEU A 5 -30.67 16.17 2.47
N THR A 6 -30.69 17.39 2.99
CA THR A 6 -30.02 18.54 2.36
C THR A 6 -28.66 18.75 3.03
N LEU A 7 -27.60 18.89 2.23
CA LEU A 7 -26.26 19.20 2.74
C LEU A 7 -26.17 20.70 3.10
N ASP A 8 -25.47 20.98 4.19
CA ASP A 8 -25.12 22.34 4.63
C ASP A 8 -23.82 22.31 5.46
N ASP A 9 -23.33 23.48 5.85
CA ASP A 9 -22.06 23.63 6.58
C ASP A 9 -22.04 22.97 7.97
N SER A 10 -23.20 22.68 8.56
CA SER A 10 -23.29 21.99 9.85
C SER A 10 -23.06 20.48 9.73
N LYS A 11 -23.10 19.93 8.51
CA LYS A 11 -22.93 18.51 8.24
C LYS A 11 -21.50 18.20 7.85
N PHE A 12 -21.00 17.10 8.42
CA PHE A 12 -19.70 16.55 8.10
C PHE A 12 -19.85 15.39 7.14
N VAL A 13 -19.16 15.46 5.99
CA VAL A 13 -19.10 14.37 5.02
C VAL A 13 -17.67 13.86 4.93
N VAL A 14 -17.47 12.59 5.25
CA VAL A 14 -16.18 11.90 5.11
C VAL A 14 -16.11 11.27 3.72
N CYS A 15 -15.09 11.61 2.95
CA CYS A 15 -14.85 11.02 1.63
C CYS A 15 -13.36 10.91 1.33
N ASP A 16 -13.01 10.20 0.24
CA ASP A 16 -11.65 10.20 -0.26
C ASP A 16 -11.17 11.62 -0.65
N ASN A 17 -9.88 11.73 -0.94
CA ASN A 17 -9.25 13.00 -1.29
C ASN A 17 -9.13 13.22 -2.80
N GLU A 18 -9.92 12.50 -3.61
CA GLU A 18 -9.93 12.67 -5.06
C GLU A 18 -10.51 14.04 -5.45
N ASN A 19 -9.97 14.61 -6.53
CA ASN A 19 -10.34 15.96 -6.97
C ASN A 19 -11.83 16.06 -7.33
N LYS A 20 -12.41 14.99 -7.88
CA LYS A 20 -13.85 14.93 -8.18
C LYS A 20 -14.68 15.01 -6.91
N MET A 21 -14.34 14.25 -5.87
CA MET A 21 -15.06 14.28 -4.59
C MET A 21 -14.94 15.63 -3.89
N LYS A 22 -13.73 16.22 -3.90
CA LYS A 22 -13.50 17.57 -3.40
C LYS A 22 -14.35 18.61 -4.13
N SER A 23 -14.41 18.54 -5.45
CA SER A 23 -15.19 19.47 -6.27
C SER A 23 -16.70 19.31 -6.07
N SER A 24 -17.19 18.07 -5.99
CA SER A 24 -18.64 17.80 -5.87
C SER A 24 -19.23 18.20 -4.54
N LEU A 25 -18.43 18.24 -3.46
CA LEU A 25 -18.87 18.62 -2.11
C LEU A 25 -18.47 20.05 -1.74
N LYS A 26 -17.77 20.74 -2.64
CA LYS A 26 -17.29 22.10 -2.42
C LYS A 26 -18.49 23.01 -2.17
N ASP A 27 -18.41 23.82 -1.12
CA ASP A 27 -19.42 24.80 -0.73
C ASP A 27 -20.81 24.19 -0.40
N LEU A 28 -20.93 22.85 -0.30
CA LEU A 28 -22.16 22.16 0.07
C LEU A 28 -22.16 21.69 1.53
N CYS A 29 -20.99 21.40 2.10
CA CYS A 29 -20.86 20.88 3.47
C CYS A 29 -19.42 20.96 3.98
N THR A 30 -19.22 20.63 5.26
CA THR A 30 -17.89 20.46 5.83
C THR A 30 -17.32 19.08 5.46
N ARG A 31 -16.34 19.07 4.56
CA ARG A 31 -15.69 17.82 4.11
C ARG A 31 -14.54 17.41 5.02
N VAL A 32 -14.49 16.13 5.41
CA VAL A 32 -13.37 15.51 6.12
C VAL A 32 -12.70 14.48 5.20
N GLY A 33 -11.38 14.58 5.04
CA GLY A 33 -10.63 13.63 4.23
C GLY A 33 -10.45 12.28 4.91
N CYS A 34 -10.61 11.19 4.15
CA CYS A 34 -10.41 9.83 4.64
C CYS A 34 -8.92 9.55 4.92
N SER A 35 -8.59 9.26 6.18
CA SER A 35 -7.22 8.91 6.60
C SER A 35 -6.72 7.60 6.00
N ILE A 36 -7.61 6.61 5.79
CA ILE A 36 -7.25 5.35 5.12
C ILE A 36 -6.80 5.63 3.68
N HIS A 37 -7.57 6.42 2.94
CA HIS A 37 -7.22 6.79 1.57
C HIS A 37 -5.88 7.54 1.52
N TYR A 38 -5.62 8.42 2.49
CA TYR A 38 -4.34 9.13 2.60
C TYR A 38 -3.16 8.17 2.82
N LEU A 39 -3.19 7.33 3.87
CA LEU A 39 -2.11 6.40 4.18
C LEU A 39 -1.79 5.49 3.00
N ASN A 40 -2.85 4.95 2.40
CA ASN A 40 -2.75 4.07 1.26
C ASN A 40 -2.10 4.72 0.05
N LYS A 41 -2.41 6.00 -0.21
CA LYS A 41 -1.80 6.75 -1.29
C LYS A 41 -0.30 6.97 -1.06
N GLN A 42 0.10 7.27 0.17
CA GLN A 42 1.52 7.41 0.50
C GLN A 42 2.28 6.08 0.37
N LEU A 43 1.68 4.98 0.81
CA LEU A 43 2.26 3.65 0.59
C LEU A 43 2.36 3.32 -0.90
N GLN A 44 1.30 3.54 -1.67
CA GLN A 44 1.31 3.32 -3.12
C GLN A 44 2.47 4.07 -3.80
N HIS A 45 2.72 5.32 -3.39
CA HIS A 45 3.81 6.10 -3.94
C HIS A 45 5.18 5.44 -3.75
N CYS A 46 5.39 4.77 -2.61
CA CYS A 46 6.63 4.04 -2.35
C CYS A 46 6.87 2.85 -3.31
N PHE A 47 5.81 2.29 -3.92
CA PHE A 47 5.92 1.06 -4.72
C PHE A 47 5.72 1.26 -6.22
N THR A 48 4.99 2.29 -6.65
CA THR A 48 4.56 2.38 -8.06
C THR A 48 4.58 3.80 -8.65
N THR A 49 5.13 4.79 -7.95
CA THR A 49 5.11 6.18 -8.42
C THR A 49 6.52 6.71 -8.56
N ASP A 50 6.89 7.08 -9.78
CA ASP A 50 8.23 7.60 -10.05
C ASP A 50 8.33 9.08 -9.69
N ILE A 51 7.25 9.86 -9.84
CA ILE A 51 7.24 11.32 -9.69
C ILE A 51 5.99 11.81 -8.95
N ILE A 52 6.19 12.67 -7.95
CA ILE A 52 5.14 13.45 -7.26
C ILE A 52 5.47 14.93 -7.38
N ASP A 53 4.53 15.74 -7.87
CA ASP A 53 4.71 17.20 -7.99
C ASP A 53 6.02 17.62 -8.68
N LYS A 54 6.40 16.88 -9.73
CA LYS A 54 7.65 17.03 -10.51
C LYS A 54 8.94 16.66 -9.78
N MET A 55 8.85 16.09 -8.58
CA MET A 55 9.97 15.55 -7.82
C MET A 55 10.01 14.02 -7.92
N PRO A 56 11.18 13.40 -8.12
CA PRO A 56 11.30 11.95 -8.11
C PRO A 56 11.02 11.39 -6.71
N VAL A 57 10.43 10.19 -6.66
CA VAL A 57 10.26 9.43 -5.43
C VAL A 57 11.49 8.53 -5.24
N ASP A 58 12.29 8.79 -4.22
CA ASP A 58 13.49 8.00 -3.88
C ASP A 58 13.12 6.67 -3.19
N CYS A 59 12.50 5.76 -3.95
CA CYS A 59 12.13 4.41 -3.53
C CYS A 59 12.52 3.32 -4.55
N ASP A 60 13.50 3.61 -5.42
CA ASP A 60 13.84 2.81 -6.60
C ASP A 60 14.06 1.32 -6.28
N ILE A 61 14.77 1.00 -5.19
CA ILE A 61 15.10 -0.40 -4.83
C ILE A 61 13.83 -1.22 -4.61
N VAL A 62 12.87 -0.64 -3.89
CA VAL A 62 11.61 -1.30 -3.56
C VAL A 62 10.66 -1.31 -4.76
N GLN A 63 10.69 -0.26 -5.57
CA GLN A 63 9.91 -0.17 -6.81
C GLN A 63 10.36 -1.23 -7.82
N GLU A 64 11.66 -1.39 -8.06
CA GLU A 64 12.21 -2.43 -8.94
C GLU A 64 11.88 -3.85 -8.46
N MET A 65 12.01 -4.10 -7.14
CA MET A 65 11.61 -5.38 -6.54
C MET A 65 10.11 -5.63 -6.75
N PHE A 66 9.27 -4.62 -6.49
CA PHE A 66 7.82 -4.74 -6.60
C PHE A 66 7.35 -4.96 -8.04
N ASP A 67 7.98 -4.30 -9.02
CA ASP A 67 7.68 -4.52 -10.43
C ASP A 67 8.06 -5.92 -10.90
N SER A 68 9.21 -6.45 -10.46
CA SER A 68 9.60 -7.84 -10.71
C SER A 68 8.56 -8.82 -10.15
N ILE A 69 8.11 -8.60 -8.90
CA ILE A 69 7.03 -9.37 -8.28
C ILE A 69 5.74 -9.29 -9.11
N ARG A 70 5.32 -8.09 -9.54
CA ARG A 70 4.11 -7.90 -10.33
C ARG A 70 4.15 -8.61 -11.67
N GLN A 71 5.30 -8.60 -12.35
CA GLN A 71 5.49 -9.30 -13.62
C GLN A 71 5.37 -10.81 -13.42
N ILE A 72 6.02 -11.37 -12.40
CA ILE A 72 5.94 -12.79 -12.05
C ILE A 72 4.50 -13.19 -11.68
N VAL A 73 3.83 -12.44 -10.81
CA VAL A 73 2.43 -12.69 -10.42
C VAL A 73 1.52 -12.67 -11.65
N SER A 74 1.71 -11.71 -12.54
CA SER A 74 0.94 -11.58 -13.79
C SER A 74 1.20 -12.76 -14.74
N HIS A 75 2.45 -13.22 -14.85
CA HIS A 75 2.80 -14.41 -15.61
C HIS A 75 2.14 -15.66 -15.03
N MET A 76 2.26 -15.91 -13.73
CA MET A 76 1.68 -17.07 -13.05
C MET A 76 0.16 -17.15 -13.20
N ARG A 77 -0.52 -16.00 -13.27
CA ARG A 77 -1.95 -15.92 -13.60
C ARG A 77 -2.24 -16.32 -15.05
N ARG A 78 -1.51 -15.73 -16.00
CA ARG A 78 -1.70 -15.96 -17.44
C ARG A 78 -1.38 -17.40 -17.86
N SER A 79 -0.40 -18.02 -17.21
CA SER A 79 -0.01 -19.42 -17.47
C SER A 79 -0.84 -20.44 -16.68
N HIS A 80 -1.84 -20.00 -15.92
CA HIS A 80 -2.69 -20.86 -15.08
C HIS A 80 -1.89 -21.73 -14.07
N LYS A 81 -0.69 -21.30 -13.68
CA LYS A 81 0.20 -22.06 -12.77
C LYS A 81 -0.07 -21.81 -11.29
N GLN A 82 -0.98 -20.90 -10.93
CA GLN A 82 -1.30 -20.62 -9.53
C GLN A 82 -1.82 -21.83 -8.74
N SER A 83 -2.41 -22.83 -9.40
CA SER A 83 -2.86 -24.07 -8.75
C SER A 83 -1.73 -24.94 -8.23
N LYS A 84 -0.49 -24.68 -8.65
CA LYS A 84 0.71 -25.39 -8.20
C LYS A 84 1.33 -24.81 -6.93
N LEU A 85 0.83 -23.66 -6.47
CA LEU A 85 1.32 -22.98 -5.28
C LEU A 85 0.46 -23.33 -4.07
N SER A 86 1.07 -23.40 -2.89
CA SER A 86 0.36 -23.60 -1.60
C SER A 86 -0.57 -22.44 -1.26
N ARG A 87 -0.22 -21.21 -1.67
CA ARG A 87 -1.04 -20.01 -1.52
C ARG A 87 -1.18 -19.29 -2.87
N LYS A 88 -2.40 -18.81 -3.15
CA LYS A 88 -2.66 -18.02 -4.36
C LYS A 88 -2.01 -16.64 -4.26
N LEU A 89 -1.17 -16.33 -5.24
CA LEU A 89 -0.62 -14.99 -5.41
C LEU A 89 -1.73 -13.96 -5.62
N GLN A 90 -1.64 -12.87 -4.89
CA GLN A 90 -2.58 -11.75 -4.98
C GLN A 90 -2.07 -10.75 -6.01
N SER A 91 -2.92 -10.37 -6.97
CA SER A 91 -2.58 -9.32 -7.92
C SER A 91 -2.78 -7.95 -7.28
N TYR A 92 -1.79 -7.09 -7.46
CA TYR A 92 -1.89 -5.69 -7.09
C TYR A 92 -3.00 -5.00 -7.89
N SER A 93 -3.81 -4.18 -7.22
CA SER A 93 -4.83 -3.36 -7.84
C SER A 93 -4.71 -1.93 -7.33
N ASN A 94 -4.54 -0.98 -8.26
CA ASN A 94 -4.52 0.45 -7.96
C ASN A 94 -5.80 0.93 -7.25
N SER A 95 -6.91 0.17 -7.33
CA SER A 95 -8.20 0.52 -6.72
C SER A 95 -8.48 -0.14 -5.37
N ARG A 96 -7.65 -1.09 -4.91
CA ARG A 96 -7.80 -1.77 -3.62
C ARG A 96 -6.49 -1.71 -2.87
N PHE A 97 -6.39 -0.78 -1.94
CA PHE A 97 -5.10 -0.24 -1.54
C PHE A 97 -4.24 -1.14 -0.65
N ASN A 98 -4.82 -2.01 0.18
CA ASN A 98 -4.06 -3.01 0.94
C ASN A 98 -3.41 -4.08 0.02
N SER A 99 -3.68 -4.04 -1.30
CA SER A 99 -3.16 -5.02 -2.24
C SER A 99 -1.64 -5.04 -2.33
N ALA A 100 -0.91 -3.95 -2.04
CA ALA A 100 0.55 -3.99 -2.05
C ALA A 100 1.07 -4.98 -0.98
N PHE A 101 0.65 -4.81 0.28
CA PHE A 101 0.98 -5.72 1.38
C PHE A 101 0.54 -7.16 1.07
N TYR A 102 -0.71 -7.37 0.68
CA TYR A 102 -1.20 -8.72 0.37
C TYR A 102 -0.48 -9.38 -0.83
N THR A 103 -0.04 -8.59 -1.82
CA THR A 103 0.77 -9.09 -2.94
C THR A 103 2.14 -9.55 -2.46
N VAL A 104 2.88 -8.71 -1.72
CA VAL A 104 4.22 -9.07 -1.25
C VAL A 104 4.20 -10.18 -0.20
N ASP A 105 3.22 -10.20 0.71
CA ASP A 105 3.03 -11.25 1.71
C ASP A 105 2.74 -12.61 1.06
N ALA A 106 1.78 -12.64 0.12
CA ALA A 106 1.45 -13.86 -0.59
C ALA A 106 2.63 -14.36 -1.44
N PHE A 107 3.41 -13.44 -2.03
CA PHE A 107 4.61 -13.79 -2.79
C PHE A 107 5.71 -14.36 -1.91
N LEU A 108 5.99 -13.73 -0.76
CA LEU A 108 6.99 -14.19 0.21
C LEU A 108 6.70 -15.61 0.71
N ILE A 109 5.43 -15.92 0.99
CA ILE A 109 5.03 -17.24 1.50
C ILE A 109 5.34 -18.36 0.52
N VAL A 110 5.18 -18.09 -0.79
CA VAL A 110 5.41 -19.09 -1.83
C VAL A 110 6.76 -18.90 -2.53
N PHE A 111 7.63 -18.04 -2.00
CA PHE A 111 8.86 -17.63 -2.67
C PHE A 111 9.68 -18.84 -3.11
N ASP A 112 9.94 -19.76 -2.19
CA ASP A 112 10.76 -20.95 -2.46
C ASP A 112 10.08 -21.94 -3.42
N GLU A 113 8.76 -21.94 -3.51
CA GLU A 113 8.00 -22.78 -4.45
C GLU A 113 8.13 -22.26 -5.89
N LEU A 114 8.27 -20.95 -6.08
CA LEU A 114 8.28 -20.31 -7.40
C LEU A 114 9.45 -20.80 -8.27
N ALA A 115 10.62 -21.05 -7.68
CA ALA A 115 11.80 -21.54 -8.38
C ALA A 115 11.53 -22.86 -9.15
N GLY A 116 10.65 -23.72 -8.63
CA GLY A 116 10.30 -25.00 -9.25
C GLY A 116 9.19 -24.92 -10.31
N ILE A 117 8.51 -23.78 -10.43
CA ILE A 117 7.28 -23.62 -11.23
C ILE A 117 7.45 -22.60 -12.37
N LEU A 118 8.31 -21.60 -12.17
CA LEU A 118 8.54 -20.52 -13.12
C LEU A 118 9.19 -21.01 -14.41
N ASP A 119 8.82 -20.34 -15.51
CA ASP A 119 9.49 -20.55 -16.80
C ASP A 119 10.85 -19.85 -16.82
N ARG A 120 11.80 -20.40 -17.59
CA ARG A 120 13.17 -19.85 -17.71
C ARG A 120 13.22 -18.35 -17.99
N THR A 121 12.25 -17.83 -18.75
CA THR A 121 12.16 -16.40 -19.09
C THR A 121 12.04 -15.49 -17.86
N TYR A 122 11.33 -15.92 -16.81
CA TYR A 122 11.09 -15.12 -15.59
C TYR A 122 12.00 -15.53 -14.43
N MET A 123 12.88 -16.51 -14.64
CA MET A 123 13.82 -16.96 -13.61
C MET A 123 14.86 -15.89 -13.29
N ASN A 124 15.31 -15.13 -14.30
CA ASN A 124 16.27 -14.04 -14.06
C ASN A 124 15.67 -12.99 -13.12
N ASP A 125 14.46 -12.50 -13.42
CA ASP A 125 13.76 -11.53 -12.56
C ASP A 125 13.54 -12.08 -11.16
N TYR A 126 13.15 -13.36 -11.03
CA TYR A 126 12.99 -14.02 -9.74
C TYR A 126 14.29 -14.09 -8.95
N THR A 127 15.42 -14.44 -9.59
CA THR A 127 16.72 -14.57 -8.91
C THR A 127 17.31 -13.25 -8.43
N LEU A 128 16.86 -12.13 -9.00
CA LEU A 128 17.27 -10.79 -8.59
C LEU A 128 16.45 -10.25 -7.42
N ILE A 129 15.34 -10.89 -7.05
CA ILE A 129 14.55 -10.47 -5.89
C ILE A 129 15.31 -10.85 -4.62
N ASP A 130 15.70 -9.82 -3.88
CA ASP A 130 16.23 -9.97 -2.52
C ASP A 130 15.10 -10.43 -1.58
N LYS A 131 15.17 -11.69 -1.14
CA LYS A 131 14.20 -12.30 -0.23
C LYS A 131 14.23 -11.66 1.16
N ASP A 132 15.38 -11.22 1.64
CA ASP A 132 15.54 -10.61 2.96
C ASP A 132 14.96 -9.19 2.96
N LEU A 133 15.15 -8.43 1.87
CA LEU A 133 14.43 -7.17 1.65
C LEU A 133 12.93 -7.40 1.57
N LEU A 134 12.46 -8.39 0.81
CA LEU A 134 11.03 -8.71 0.69
C LEU A 134 10.43 -9.03 2.06
N ALA A 135 11.10 -9.84 2.87
CA ALA A 135 10.69 -10.15 4.25
C ALA A 135 10.65 -8.88 5.12
N SER A 136 11.66 -8.02 5.00
CA SER A 136 11.73 -6.75 5.72
C SER A 136 10.60 -5.80 5.33
N VAL A 137 10.23 -5.74 4.03
CA VAL A 137 9.11 -4.94 3.53
C VAL A 137 7.79 -5.48 4.07
N CYS A 138 7.56 -6.79 4.06
CA CYS A 138 6.37 -7.39 4.66
C CYS A 138 6.24 -7.05 6.15
N LEU A 139 7.34 -7.15 6.91
CA LEU A 139 7.36 -6.80 8.33
C LEU A 139 7.10 -5.29 8.53
N PHE A 140 7.70 -4.45 7.69
CA PHE A 140 7.54 -2.99 7.75
C PHE A 140 6.10 -2.54 7.46
N LEU A 141 5.41 -3.18 6.51
CA LEU A 141 4.05 -2.82 6.12
C LEU A 141 2.98 -3.26 7.13
N LYS A 142 3.26 -4.27 7.97
CA LYS A 142 2.28 -4.85 8.90
C LYS A 142 1.66 -3.81 9.87
N PRO A 143 2.42 -2.91 10.52
CA PRO A 143 1.84 -1.83 11.33
C PRO A 143 0.89 -0.90 10.56
N PHE A 144 1.11 -0.69 9.26
CA PHE A 144 0.21 0.11 8.44
C PHE A 144 -1.11 -0.60 8.19
N GLU A 145 -1.07 -1.91 7.88
CA GLU A 145 -2.28 -2.72 7.71
C GLU A 145 -3.12 -2.73 9.00
N GLU A 146 -2.48 -2.93 10.15
CA GLU A 146 -3.15 -2.90 11.47
C GLU A 146 -3.82 -1.55 11.75
N VAL A 147 -3.18 -0.44 11.37
CA VAL A 147 -3.77 0.91 11.51
C VAL A 147 -4.95 1.10 10.55
N ILE A 148 -4.84 0.63 9.30
CA ILE A 148 -5.91 0.70 8.32
C ILE A 148 -7.14 -0.10 8.78
N GLU A 149 -6.94 -1.30 9.32
CA GLU A 149 -8.01 -2.11 9.92
C GLU A 149 -8.69 -1.37 11.07
N GLN A 150 -7.91 -0.73 11.94
CA GLN A 150 -8.47 0.06 13.05
C GLN A 150 -9.30 1.27 12.60
N PHE A 151 -8.91 1.94 11.52
CA PHE A 151 -9.69 3.04 10.95
C PHE A 151 -10.94 2.55 10.20
N SER A 152 -10.95 1.32 9.71
CA SER A 152 -12.06 0.73 8.94
C SER A 152 -13.23 0.27 9.81
N CYS A 153 -13.09 0.32 11.14
CA CYS A 153 -14.15 -0.06 12.08
C CYS A 153 -15.31 0.95 12.05
N ASP A 154 -16.52 0.46 11.80
CA ASP A 154 -17.77 1.24 11.78
C ASP A 154 -18.58 1.13 13.07
N ALA A 155 -18.31 0.09 13.89
CA ALA A 155 -19.03 -0.17 15.14
C ALA A 155 -18.57 0.69 16.33
N LYS A 156 -17.41 1.34 16.24
CA LYS A 156 -16.84 2.16 17.33
C LYS A 156 -16.29 3.47 16.76
N PRO A 157 -16.31 4.59 17.51
CA PRO A 157 -15.68 5.82 17.05
C PRO A 157 -14.19 5.59 16.75
N THR A 158 -13.73 6.09 15.60
CA THR A 158 -12.33 5.92 15.14
C THR A 158 -11.59 7.25 14.97
N ILE A 159 -12.29 8.39 14.85
CA ILE A 159 -11.68 9.69 14.54
C ILE A 159 -10.62 10.14 15.56
N TYR A 160 -10.83 9.86 16.85
CA TYR A 160 -9.87 10.21 17.90
C TYR A 160 -8.55 9.42 17.80
N LYS A 161 -8.54 8.29 17.09
CA LYS A 161 -7.36 7.46 16.87
C LYS A 161 -6.44 8.01 15.78
N VAL A 162 -6.91 8.94 14.94
CA VAL A 162 -6.17 9.44 13.78
C VAL A 162 -4.82 10.02 14.19
N LEU A 163 -4.78 10.91 15.19
CA LEU A 163 -3.53 11.53 15.63
C LEU A 163 -2.58 10.55 16.34
N PRO A 164 -3.02 9.73 17.34
CA PRO A 164 -2.15 8.75 17.96
C PRO A 164 -1.58 7.72 16.99
N LEU A 165 -2.40 7.17 16.08
CA LEU A 165 -1.95 6.15 15.13
C LEU A 165 -1.04 6.74 14.05
N ARG A 166 -1.26 8.00 13.64
CA ARG A 166 -0.31 8.71 12.78
C ARG A 166 1.05 8.86 13.46
N GLN A 167 1.08 9.27 14.73
CA GLN A 167 2.34 9.41 15.47
C GLN A 167 3.04 8.05 15.66
N TYR A 168 2.28 6.98 15.88
CA TYR A 168 2.78 5.61 15.91
C TYR A 168 3.48 5.22 14.59
N LEU A 169 2.83 5.49 13.44
CA LEU A 169 3.42 5.22 12.12
C LEU A 169 4.66 6.09 11.84
N LEU A 170 4.65 7.37 12.24
CA LEU A 170 5.83 8.24 12.12
C LEU A 170 7.01 7.73 12.95
N ASN A 171 6.75 7.21 14.16
CA ASN A 171 7.79 6.59 14.97
C ASN A 171 8.34 5.31 14.32
N HIS A 172 7.47 4.51 13.70
CA HIS A 172 7.85 3.32 12.93
C HIS A 172 8.67 3.67 11.67
N CYS A 173 8.50 4.87 11.12
CA CYS A 173 9.27 5.38 9.99
C CYS A 173 10.64 5.97 10.37
N LYS A 174 11.05 5.89 11.65
CA LYS A 174 12.40 6.33 12.03
C LYS A 174 13.44 5.39 11.44
N ILE A 175 14.44 5.99 10.79
CA ILE A 175 15.53 5.30 10.11
C ILE A 175 16.51 4.76 11.16
N HIS A 176 16.88 3.50 11.01
CA HIS A 176 17.93 2.86 11.78
C HIS A 176 19.11 2.51 10.85
N PRO A 177 20.36 2.63 11.32
CA PRO A 177 21.53 2.31 10.50
C PRO A 177 21.57 0.86 10.00
N ASP A 178 20.95 -0.05 10.74
CA ASP A 178 20.89 -1.48 10.43
C ASP A 178 19.72 -1.84 9.49
N ASP A 179 18.88 -0.87 9.11
CA ASP A 179 17.81 -1.10 8.14
C ASP A 179 18.43 -1.37 6.75
N HIS A 180 17.84 -2.30 6.01
CA HIS A 180 18.14 -2.48 4.58
C HIS A 180 17.90 -1.17 3.80
N ASP A 181 18.73 -0.86 2.81
CA ASP A 181 18.66 0.37 2.00
C ASP A 181 17.26 0.70 1.45
N GLY A 182 16.56 -0.28 0.85
CA GLY A 182 15.17 -0.13 0.41
C GLY A 182 14.18 0.23 1.55
N ILE A 183 14.39 -0.27 2.76
CA ILE A 183 13.59 0.13 3.94
C ILE A 183 13.91 1.56 4.33
N GLN A 184 15.19 1.95 4.31
CA GLN A 184 15.57 3.33 4.59
C GLN A 184 14.93 4.31 3.59
N GLN A 185 14.86 3.95 2.31
CA GLN A 185 14.17 4.72 1.26
C GLN A 185 12.69 4.93 1.60
N ILE A 186 11.95 3.83 1.85
CA ILE A 186 10.54 3.92 2.25
C ILE A 186 10.36 4.80 3.49
N LYS A 187 11.20 4.60 4.51
CA LYS A 187 11.16 5.36 5.77
C LYS A 187 11.43 6.85 5.57
N ARG A 188 12.41 7.22 4.75
CA ARG A 188 12.70 8.62 4.38
C ARG A 188 11.49 9.27 3.72
N PHE A 189 10.91 8.60 2.74
CA PHE A 189 9.74 9.10 2.03
C PHE A 189 8.55 9.29 3.00
N LEU A 190 8.17 8.23 3.71
CA LEU A 190 7.01 8.27 4.61
C LEU A 190 7.22 9.21 5.80
N GLY A 191 8.44 9.38 6.29
CA GLY A 191 8.75 10.34 7.36
C GLY A 191 8.49 11.80 6.99
N ILE A 192 8.49 12.12 5.69
CA ILE A 192 8.18 13.47 5.16
C ILE A 192 6.69 13.60 4.85
N TYR A 193 6.08 12.55 4.27
CA TYR A 193 4.74 12.62 3.67
C TYR A 193 3.62 12.03 4.54
N LEU A 194 3.89 11.44 5.70
CA LEU A 194 2.85 11.00 6.66
C LEU A 194 2.36 12.12 7.55
#